data_AF-A0A938W092-F1
#
_entry.id   AF-A0A938W092-F1
#
_cell.length_a   1.000
_cell.length_b   1.000
_cell.length_c   1.000
_cell.angle_alpha   90.00
_cell.angle_beta   90.00
_cell.angle_gamma   90.00
#
_symmetry.space_group_name_H-M   'P 1'
#
loop_
_entity.id
_entity.type
_entity.pdbx_description
1 polymer ?
#
loop_
_entity_poly.entity_id
_entity_poly.type
_entity_poly.pdbx_seq_one_letter_code
_entity_poly.pdbx_strand_id
1 'polypeptide(L)'
;MSNNGRDEQFEEFLEDEDQELFTELDDQACEELDQLVGLKAVGIEMWEATEEDEEEPIPAEEQIFFDGDIFLEDGLALELYMAAAYPDPEGEPIMGIDAIFDAVGRLADDHLELIDFDQADDEGGLAVAFGASDDVKLVLVASAWMVSEWEEEEEEIGEMA
;
A
#
# COMPACT_ATOMS: atom_id res chain seq x y z
N MET A 1 -4.98 27.08 -36.22
CA MET A 1 -5.57 25.77 -36.51
C MET A 1 -4.67 24.75 -35.87
N SER A 2 -5.25 23.98 -34.97
CA SER A 2 -4.63 22.98 -34.12
C SER A 2 -3.97 21.85 -34.90
N ASN A 3 -2.91 21.29 -34.34
CA ASN A 3 -2.91 19.89 -33.91
C ASN A 3 -1.69 19.63 -33.03
N ASN A 4 -1.95 19.54 -31.73
CA ASN A 4 -1.05 18.94 -30.75
C ASN A 4 -1.16 17.43 -30.93
N GLY A 5 -0.12 16.79 -31.47
CA GLY A 5 0.14 15.38 -31.21
C GLY A 5 0.91 15.32 -29.90
N ARG A 6 0.17 15.27 -28.80
CA ARG A 6 0.71 14.93 -27.48
C ARG A 6 0.76 13.42 -27.50
N ASP A 7 1.92 12.87 -27.89
CA ASP A 7 2.21 11.47 -27.67
C ASP A 7 2.16 11.29 -26.14
N GLU A 8 1.12 10.57 -25.71
CA GLU A 8 0.94 10.07 -24.37
C GLU A 8 2.13 9.14 -24.11
N GLN A 9 3.18 9.67 -23.47
CA GLN A 9 4.10 8.85 -22.70
C GLN A 9 3.24 8.31 -21.57
N PHE A 10 2.65 7.13 -21.80
CA PHE A 10 2.43 6.18 -20.73
C PHE A 10 3.81 6.01 -20.09
N GLU A 11 3.99 6.59 -18.91
CA GLU A 11 5.00 6.12 -17.98
C GLU A 11 4.70 4.64 -17.79
N GLU A 12 5.57 3.86 -18.41
CA GLU A 12 5.79 2.46 -18.13
C GLU A 12 6.16 2.44 -16.66
N PHE A 13 5.16 2.26 -15.78
CA PHE A 13 5.38 1.82 -14.40
C PHE A 13 6.34 0.65 -14.54
N LEU A 14 7.58 0.88 -14.10
CA LEU A 14 8.62 -0.11 -14.14
C LEU A 14 8.15 -1.21 -13.19
N GLU A 15 7.46 -2.21 -13.71
CA GLU A 15 7.46 -3.54 -13.12
C GLU A 15 8.94 -3.90 -13.03
N ASP A 16 9.53 -3.69 -11.87
CA ASP A 16 10.87 -4.16 -11.55
C ASP A 16 10.74 -5.69 -11.41
N GLU A 17 10.62 -6.38 -12.56
CA GLU A 17 10.35 -7.82 -12.71
C GLU A 17 11.37 -8.73 -11.97
N ASP A 18 12.40 -8.13 -11.36
CA ASP A 18 13.47 -8.80 -10.61
C ASP A 18 13.29 -8.72 -9.07
N GLN A 19 12.27 -8.02 -8.54
CA GLN A 19 12.02 -7.96 -7.09
C GLN A 19 11.07 -9.08 -6.65
N GLU A 20 11.53 -9.92 -5.71
CA GLU A 20 10.81 -11.09 -5.22
C GLU A 20 9.74 -10.66 -4.20
N LEU A 21 8.47 -11.01 -4.47
CA LEU A 21 7.39 -10.82 -3.50
C LEU A 21 7.61 -11.72 -2.28
N PHE A 22 7.50 -11.13 -1.10
CA PHE A 22 7.50 -11.86 0.16
C PHE A 22 6.09 -12.35 0.48
N THR A 23 6.00 -13.56 1.03
CA THR A 23 4.77 -14.14 1.58
C THR A 23 4.94 -14.64 3.01
N GLU A 24 6.16 -14.58 3.55
CA GLU A 24 6.52 -15.00 4.91
C GLU A 24 7.54 -14.01 5.51
N LEU A 25 7.55 -13.87 6.84
CA LEU A 25 8.57 -13.12 7.55
C LEU A 25 9.76 -13.99 7.92
N ASP A 26 10.79 -13.97 7.09
CA ASP A 26 12.11 -14.49 7.44
C ASP A 26 13.03 -13.40 7.99
N ASP A 27 14.26 -13.77 8.35
CA ASP A 27 15.24 -12.84 8.93
C ASP A 27 15.53 -11.65 8.00
N GLN A 28 15.52 -11.84 6.67
CA GLN A 28 15.78 -10.77 5.72
C GLN A 28 14.57 -9.84 5.61
N ALA A 29 13.36 -10.38 5.47
CA ALA A 29 12.13 -9.59 5.42
C ALA A 29 11.97 -8.75 6.70
N CYS A 30 12.30 -9.30 7.86
CA CYS A 30 12.32 -8.55 9.12
C CYS A 30 13.32 -7.38 9.10
N GLU A 31 14.54 -7.59 8.59
CA GLU A 31 15.55 -6.53 8.48
C GLU A 31 15.13 -5.40 7.53
N GLU A 32 14.39 -5.72 6.47
CA GLU A 32 13.84 -4.71 5.54
C GLU A 32 12.69 -3.94 6.18
N LEU A 33 11.73 -4.62 6.80
CA LEU A 33 10.57 -3.97 7.45
C LEU A 33 10.96 -3.14 8.69
N ASP A 34 11.98 -3.56 9.43
CA ASP A 34 12.53 -2.79 10.57
C ASP A 34 12.98 -1.37 10.15
N GLN A 35 13.36 -1.16 8.89
CA GLN A 35 13.73 0.16 8.37
C GLN A 35 12.52 1.07 8.16
N LEU A 36 11.32 0.49 7.98
CA LEU A 36 10.08 1.23 7.78
C LEU A 36 9.43 1.67 9.08
N VAL A 37 9.75 1.02 10.20
CA VAL A 37 9.18 1.35 11.51
C VAL A 37 9.54 2.78 11.92
N GLY A 38 8.51 3.58 12.18
CA GLY A 38 8.58 4.99 12.53
C GLY A 38 8.48 5.94 11.34
N LEU A 39 8.45 5.43 10.10
CA LEU A 39 8.21 6.26 8.92
C LEU A 39 6.71 6.55 8.78
N LYS A 40 6.40 7.77 8.33
CA LYS A 40 5.01 8.21 8.10
C LYS A 40 4.57 7.90 6.70
N ALA A 41 3.30 7.53 6.54
CA ALA A 41 2.66 7.56 5.26
C ALA A 41 2.54 9.01 4.74
N VAL A 42 2.96 9.23 3.50
CA VAL A 42 2.94 10.52 2.80
C VAL A 42 2.11 10.48 1.53
N GLY A 43 1.83 9.29 0.99
CA GLY A 43 0.99 9.08 -0.16
C GLY A 43 0.48 7.64 -0.19
N ILE A 44 -0.59 7.41 -0.95
CA ILE A 44 -1.20 6.09 -1.11
C ILE A 44 -1.75 5.99 -2.52
N GLU A 45 -1.49 4.86 -3.16
CA GLU A 45 -2.20 4.43 -4.35
C GLU A 45 -2.86 3.07 -4.13
N MET A 46 -4.06 2.87 -4.67
CA MET A 46 -4.86 1.67 -4.42
C MET A 46 -5.64 1.24 -5.65
N TRP A 47 -5.81 -0.07 -5.77
CA TRP A 47 -6.58 -0.74 -6.81
C TRP A 47 -7.45 -1.86 -6.20
N GLU A 48 -8.53 -2.20 -6.90
CA GLU A 48 -9.37 -3.35 -6.53
C GLU A 48 -8.57 -4.64 -6.75
N ALA A 49 -8.43 -5.44 -5.69
CA ALA A 49 -7.82 -6.75 -5.81
C ALA A 49 -8.81 -7.75 -6.42
N THR A 50 -8.34 -8.54 -7.38
CA THR A 50 -9.14 -9.58 -8.05
C THR A 50 -8.48 -10.94 -7.86
N GLU A 51 -9.19 -11.90 -7.30
CA GLU A 51 -8.71 -13.28 -7.24
C GLU A 51 -8.73 -13.92 -8.64
N GLU A 52 -7.65 -14.60 -9.04
CA GLU A 52 -7.55 -15.21 -10.39
C GLU A 52 -8.61 -16.30 -10.66
N ASP A 53 -9.12 -16.94 -9.60
CA ASP A 53 -10.07 -18.05 -9.68
C ASP A 53 -11.55 -17.61 -9.58
N GLU A 54 -11.82 -16.31 -9.44
CA GLU A 54 -13.20 -15.80 -9.38
C GLU A 54 -13.86 -15.70 -10.77
N GLU A 55 -14.90 -16.50 -10.98
CA GLU A 55 -15.66 -16.51 -12.25
C GLU A 55 -16.60 -15.28 -12.40
N GLU A 56 -16.95 -14.61 -11.31
CA GLU A 56 -17.83 -13.44 -11.28
C GLU A 56 -17.20 -12.31 -10.45
N PRO A 57 -17.29 -11.03 -10.89
CA PRO A 57 -16.74 -9.92 -10.14
C PRO A 57 -17.45 -9.74 -8.80
N ILE A 58 -16.68 -9.53 -7.73
CA ILE A 58 -17.22 -9.19 -6.41
C ILE A 58 -17.91 -7.82 -6.48
N PRO A 59 -19.13 -7.66 -5.93
CA PRO A 59 -19.76 -6.35 -5.80
C PRO A 59 -18.90 -5.40 -4.97
N ALA A 60 -18.81 -4.12 -5.39
CA ALA A 60 -17.99 -3.11 -4.72
C ALA A 60 -18.28 -2.98 -3.21
N GLU A 61 -19.54 -3.18 -2.80
CA GLU A 61 -19.98 -3.15 -1.41
C GLU A 61 -19.64 -4.41 -0.59
N GLU A 62 -19.24 -5.49 -1.25
CA GLU A 62 -18.83 -6.76 -0.64
C GLU A 62 -17.30 -6.96 -0.70
N GLN A 63 -16.57 -6.08 -1.39
CA GLN A 63 -15.11 -6.12 -1.49
C GLN A 63 -14.45 -6.00 -0.11
N ILE A 64 -13.51 -6.90 0.18
CA ILE A 64 -12.70 -6.89 1.42
C ILE A 64 -11.23 -6.64 1.11
N PHE A 65 -10.76 -7.13 -0.05
CA PHE A 65 -9.36 -7.08 -0.44
C PHE A 65 -9.08 -5.91 -1.39
N PHE A 66 -7.88 -5.35 -1.25
CA PHE A 66 -7.33 -4.35 -2.15
C PHE A 66 -5.84 -4.63 -2.35
N ASP A 67 -5.31 -4.11 -3.44
CA ASP A 67 -3.87 -4.02 -3.66
C ASP A 67 -3.50 -2.53 -3.59
N GLY A 68 -2.27 -2.22 -3.18
CA GLY A 68 -1.86 -0.82 -3.15
C GLY A 68 -0.49 -0.57 -2.56
N ASP A 69 -0.03 0.65 -2.79
CA ASP A 69 1.30 1.12 -2.43
C ASP A 69 1.16 2.20 -1.36
N ILE A 70 1.84 1.98 -0.23
CA ILE A 70 1.93 2.96 0.85
C ILE A 70 3.27 3.67 0.72
N PHE A 71 3.26 4.89 0.21
CA PHE A 71 4.45 5.73 0.14
C PHE A 71 4.78 6.27 1.52
N LEU A 72 5.98 5.98 2.01
CA LEU A 72 6.49 6.39 3.30
C LEU A 72 7.53 7.52 3.14
N GLU A 73 7.77 8.26 4.22
CA GLU A 73 8.93 9.16 4.33
C GLU A 73 10.24 8.41 4.00
N ASP A 74 11.29 9.14 3.64
CA ASP A 74 12.61 8.59 3.23
C ASP A 74 12.63 7.88 1.86
N GLY A 75 11.58 8.04 1.05
CA GLY A 75 11.56 7.53 -0.33
C GLY A 75 11.37 6.02 -0.43
N LEU A 76 10.78 5.39 0.59
CA LEU A 76 10.44 3.97 0.61
C LEU A 76 8.94 3.77 0.44
N ALA A 77 8.55 2.72 -0.27
CA ALA A 77 7.17 2.30 -0.44
C ALA A 77 6.99 0.88 0.10
N LEU A 78 5.84 0.64 0.72
CA LEU A 78 5.39 -0.70 1.08
C LEU A 78 4.25 -1.07 0.12
N GLU A 79 4.53 -1.99 -0.79
CA GLU A 79 3.55 -2.52 -1.74
C GLU A 79 2.84 -3.72 -1.12
N LEU A 80 1.52 -3.74 -1.18
CA LEU A 80 0.66 -4.72 -0.54
C LEU A 80 -0.26 -5.38 -1.56
N TYR A 81 -0.33 -6.71 -1.51
CA TYR A 81 -1.12 -7.52 -2.42
C TYR A 81 -2.10 -8.42 -1.65
N MET A 82 -3.34 -8.47 -2.12
CA MET A 82 -4.48 -9.11 -1.46
C MET A 82 -4.59 -8.67 0.01
N ALA A 83 -4.56 -7.34 0.23
CA ALA A 83 -4.57 -6.73 1.54
C ALA A 83 -5.98 -6.47 2.06
N ALA A 84 -6.20 -6.67 3.36
CA ALA A 84 -7.41 -6.33 4.07
C ALA A 84 -7.11 -5.28 5.16
N ALA A 85 -8.04 -4.34 5.37
CA ALA A 85 -7.90 -3.28 6.35
C ALA A 85 -8.75 -3.57 7.60
N TYR A 86 -8.17 -3.40 8.78
CA TYR A 86 -8.80 -3.65 10.09
C TYR A 86 -8.74 -2.38 10.94
N PRO A 87 -9.90 -1.81 11.34
CA PRO A 87 -9.94 -0.63 12.22
C PRO A 87 -9.69 -1.00 13.70
N ASP A 88 -9.79 -2.28 14.03
CA ASP A 88 -9.51 -2.89 15.32
C ASP A 88 -8.80 -4.23 15.06
N PRO A 89 -7.60 -4.47 15.61
CA PRO A 89 -6.86 -5.72 15.40
C PRO A 89 -7.60 -6.98 15.87
N GLU A 90 -8.57 -6.87 16.79
CA GLU A 90 -9.39 -8.00 17.23
C GLU A 90 -10.76 -8.07 16.49
N GLY A 91 -10.98 -7.17 15.54
CA GLY A 91 -12.24 -6.97 14.83
C GLY A 91 -12.34 -7.70 13.48
N GLU A 92 -13.44 -7.42 12.79
CA GLU A 92 -13.66 -7.84 11.40
C GLU A 92 -13.02 -6.81 10.44
N PRO A 93 -12.59 -7.24 9.24
CA PRO A 93 -12.07 -6.32 8.24
C PRO A 93 -13.15 -5.36 7.74
N ILE A 94 -12.71 -4.23 7.20
CA ILE A 94 -13.59 -3.28 6.52
C ILE A 94 -14.12 -3.93 5.24
N MET A 95 -15.42 -3.75 5.01
CA MET A 95 -16.11 -4.23 3.82
C MET A 95 -16.59 -3.03 3.00
N GLY A 96 -16.42 -3.12 1.68
CA GLY A 96 -16.78 -2.13 0.70
C GLY A 96 -15.57 -1.28 0.26
N ILE A 97 -15.28 -1.26 -1.05
CA ILE A 97 -14.07 -0.61 -1.59
C ILE A 97 -13.97 0.88 -1.22
N ASP A 98 -15.08 1.62 -1.29
CA ASP A 98 -15.12 3.03 -0.89
C ASP A 98 -14.74 3.23 0.58
N ALA A 99 -15.19 2.32 1.47
CA ALA A 99 -14.90 2.39 2.90
C ALA A 99 -13.45 2.01 3.20
N ILE A 100 -12.88 1.08 2.43
CA ILE A 100 -11.48 0.72 2.49
C ILE A 100 -10.63 1.93 2.06
N PHE A 101 -10.93 2.52 0.90
CA PHE A 101 -10.21 3.69 0.37
C PHE A 101 -10.27 4.87 1.36
N ASP A 102 -11.43 5.15 1.94
CA ASP A 102 -11.60 6.19 2.97
C ASP A 102 -10.79 5.92 4.25
N ALA A 103 -10.60 4.65 4.63
CA ALA A 103 -9.89 4.26 5.84
C ALA A 103 -8.38 4.26 5.63
N VAL A 104 -7.91 3.64 4.54
CA VAL A 104 -6.50 3.56 4.17
C VAL A 104 -5.98 4.96 3.78
N GLY A 105 -6.75 5.76 3.03
CA GLY A 105 -6.41 7.15 2.67
C GLY A 105 -6.02 8.03 3.87
N ARG A 106 -6.59 7.75 5.06
CA ARG A 106 -6.25 8.48 6.28
C ARG A 106 -4.83 8.27 6.77
N LEU A 107 -4.16 7.19 6.38
CA LEU A 107 -2.76 6.98 6.75
C LEU A 107 -1.92 8.18 6.28
N ALA A 108 -2.11 8.61 5.03
CA ALA A 108 -1.42 9.77 4.48
C ALA A 108 -2.01 11.10 4.97
N ASP A 109 -3.35 11.26 4.98
CA ASP A 109 -3.99 12.52 5.41
C ASP A 109 -3.64 12.91 6.85
N ASP A 110 -3.54 11.93 7.75
CA ASP A 110 -3.21 12.13 9.17
C ASP A 110 -1.71 11.92 9.48
N HIS A 111 -0.90 11.60 8.47
CA HIS A 111 0.53 11.27 8.59
C HIS A 111 0.81 10.22 9.68
N LEU A 112 0.08 9.11 9.62
CA LEU A 112 0.24 7.99 10.55
C LEU A 112 1.56 7.26 10.29
N GLU A 113 2.18 6.81 11.37
CA GLU A 113 3.46 6.11 11.38
C GLU A 113 3.24 4.60 11.31
N LEU A 114 4.08 3.87 10.58
CA LEU A 114 4.19 2.42 10.74
C LEU A 114 4.82 2.16 12.11
N ILE A 115 4.07 1.57 13.03
CA ILE A 115 4.49 1.43 14.44
C ILE A 115 4.97 0.03 14.79
N ASP A 116 4.48 -0.99 14.08
CA ASP A 116 4.81 -2.38 14.33
C ASP A 116 4.46 -3.25 13.12
N PHE A 117 5.05 -4.44 13.04
CA PHE A 117 4.70 -5.46 12.07
C PHE A 117 4.89 -6.87 12.66
N ASP A 118 4.14 -7.83 12.15
CA ASP A 118 4.29 -9.25 12.50
C ASP A 118 3.78 -10.14 11.37
N GLN A 119 4.05 -11.44 11.45
CA GLN A 119 3.48 -12.41 10.53
C GLN A 119 1.98 -12.47 10.75
N ALA A 120 1.20 -12.45 9.68
CA ALA A 120 -0.26 -12.36 9.80
C ALA A 120 -0.85 -13.61 10.49
N ASP A 121 -0.43 -14.80 10.07
CA ASP A 121 -0.85 -16.07 10.66
C ASP A 121 0.14 -17.23 10.43
N ASP A 122 -0.28 -18.45 10.79
CA ASP A 122 0.52 -19.68 10.63
C ASP A 122 0.75 -20.06 9.15
N GLU A 123 -0.02 -19.51 8.20
CA GLU A 123 0.06 -19.78 6.76
C GLU A 123 0.95 -18.78 6.02
N GLY A 124 1.27 -17.62 6.62
CA GLY A 124 2.09 -16.59 5.98
C GLY A 124 1.52 -15.19 6.21
N GLY A 125 1.83 -14.30 5.28
CA GLY A 125 1.30 -12.95 5.24
C GLY A 125 2.03 -11.96 6.16
N LEU A 126 1.77 -10.69 5.91
CA LEU A 126 2.28 -9.56 6.67
C LEU A 126 1.13 -8.81 7.31
N ALA A 127 1.21 -8.59 8.63
CA ALA A 127 0.39 -7.64 9.34
C ALA A 127 1.24 -6.40 9.67
N VAL A 128 0.78 -5.21 9.28
CA VAL A 128 1.40 -3.92 9.65
C VAL A 128 0.42 -3.06 10.41
N ALA A 129 0.88 -2.46 11.50
CA ALA A 129 0.10 -1.54 12.32
C ALA A 129 0.52 -0.09 12.04
N PHE A 130 -0.47 0.76 11.77
CA PHE A 130 -0.28 2.20 11.64
C PHE A 130 -0.93 2.93 12.80
N GLY A 131 -0.28 3.99 13.27
CA GLY A 131 -0.75 4.72 14.44
C GLY A 131 -0.07 6.04 14.69
N ALA A 132 -0.37 6.59 15.87
CA ALA A 132 0.28 7.79 16.37
C ALA A 132 0.44 7.71 17.89
N SER A 133 1.63 7.98 18.41
CA SER A 133 1.91 8.04 19.86
C SER A 133 1.43 6.79 20.62
N ASP A 134 1.85 5.61 20.14
CA ASP A 134 1.52 4.28 20.68
C ASP A 134 0.06 3.81 20.50
N ASP A 135 -0.83 4.64 19.93
CA ASP A 135 -2.19 4.21 19.60
C ASP A 135 -2.26 3.65 18.17
N VAL A 136 -2.52 2.35 18.04
CA VAL A 136 -2.90 1.72 16.76
C VAL A 136 -4.21 2.33 16.26
N LYS A 137 -4.25 2.72 14.98
CA LYS A 137 -5.44 3.29 14.31
C LYS A 137 -5.96 2.42 13.18
N LEU A 138 -5.06 1.69 12.52
CA LEU A 138 -5.39 0.80 11.43
C LEU A 138 -4.36 -0.33 11.38
N VAL A 139 -4.80 -1.55 11.10
CA VAL A 139 -3.94 -2.68 10.76
C VAL A 139 -4.24 -3.07 9.33
N LEU A 140 -3.20 -3.26 8.53
CA LEU A 140 -3.31 -3.83 7.18
C LEU A 140 -2.72 -5.23 7.22
N VAL A 141 -3.42 -6.19 6.62
CA VAL A 141 -2.98 -7.58 6.54
C VAL A 141 -2.93 -7.97 5.07
N ALA A 142 -1.74 -8.27 4.55
CA ALA A 142 -1.52 -8.62 3.15
C ALA A 142 -1.00 -10.05 3.00
N SER A 143 -1.39 -10.70 1.91
CA SER A 143 -0.95 -12.07 1.60
C SER A 143 0.45 -12.08 0.97
N ALA A 144 0.77 -11.03 0.19
CA ALA A 144 2.11 -10.80 -0.34
C ALA A 144 2.48 -9.32 -0.26
N TRP A 145 3.77 -9.02 -0.22
CA TRP A 145 4.27 -7.64 -0.11
C TRP A 145 5.69 -7.52 -0.65
N MET A 146 6.12 -6.28 -0.86
CA MET A 146 7.52 -5.93 -1.09
C MET A 146 7.82 -4.50 -0.63
N VAL A 147 9.10 -4.21 -0.43
CA VAL A 147 9.59 -2.87 -0.12
C VAL A 147 10.35 -2.34 -1.34
N SER A 148 9.95 -1.19 -1.85
CA SER A 148 10.55 -0.56 -3.02
C SER A 148 10.98 0.88 -2.72
N GLU A 149 11.81 1.44 -3.59
CA GLU A 149 12.18 2.86 -3.55
C GLU A 149 11.21 3.66 -4.44
N TRP A 150 10.83 4.87 -4.03
CA TRP A 150 10.05 5.81 -4.84
C TRP A 150 10.67 7.21 -4.79
N GLU A 151 10.52 7.96 -5.89
CA GLU A 151 10.91 9.36 -5.98
C GLU A 151 9.66 10.20 -6.22
N GLU A 152 9.49 11.29 -5.46
CA GLU A 152 8.46 12.28 -5.76
C GLU A 152 8.81 12.93 -7.11
N GLU A 153 7.90 12.90 -8.08
CA GLU A 153 8.12 13.61 -9.33
C GLU A 153 8.35 15.10 -9.01
N GLU A 154 9.57 15.59 -9.22
CA GLU A 154 9.84 17.02 -9.14
C GLU A 154 8.97 17.72 -10.18
N GLU A 155 7.86 18.35 -9.75
CA GLU A 155 7.09 19.25 -10.61
C GLU A 155 8.07 20.27 -11.19
N GLU A 156 8.38 20.15 -12.49
CA GLU A 156 9.24 21.08 -13.21
C GLU A 156 8.55 22.45 -13.18
N ILE A 157 8.80 23.23 -12.12
CA ILE A 157 8.40 24.63 -12.01
C ILE A 157 9.16 25.40 -13.07
N GLY A 158 8.62 25.39 -14.28
CA GLY A 158 9.15 26.10 -15.42
C GLY A 158 9.35 27.56 -15.02
N GLU A 159 10.61 27.95 -14.85
CA GLU A 159 11.04 29.35 -14.82
C GLU A 159 10.63 30.00 -16.15
N MET A 160 9.40 30.49 -16.22
CA MET A 160 9.04 31.48 -17.23
C MET A 160 9.56 32.85 -16.77
N ALA A 161 10.85 33.06 -17.02
CA ALA A 161 11.51 34.37 -17.01
C ALA A 161 11.05 35.25 -18.20
#